data_AF-A0AAN9V0C9-F1
#
_entry.id   AF-A0AAN9V0C9-F1
#
_cell.length_a   1.000
_cell.length_b   1.000
_cell.length_c   1.000
_cell.angle_alpha   90.00
_cell.angle_beta   90.00
_cell.angle_gamma   90.00
#
_symmetry.space_group_name_H-M   'P 1'
#
loop_
_entity.id
_entity.type
_entity.pdbx_description
1 polymer ?
#
loop_
_entity_poly.entity_id
_entity_poly.type
_entity_poly.pdbx_seq_one_letter_code
_entity_poly.pdbx_strand_id
1 'polypeptide(L)'
;MLVNKVKPLVEEVCNKTAKKLGSALLAKTWKFGQSSLRLVLTRDNWLALLAYFDVPQGLTKDTAQSVRQKVMSAPERVDYVHRAFCTKSPSSRLGMAKFRDDGILLPFGQPRGAFTVPNACQLFMEFHARLRSVPVTFELLHIDARFLPSVLVGQHFDRIDVSNISDAGYLGINDTLKIFAPLLQISSINRHATLVTLFLNAVAQMRIWAESTPIFVDCPIRENPSEQIRKVLQYMPELGRQVLHPYDPTAIKLFAGLGLVHDMEKHFNCYMDLQEFADAALGAGVQMKSAHTIIDPWPMKVSGGRPTSKAKEEFARLLSSGHTGQERFVEWKLITGGDVEDVI
;
A
#
# COMPACT_ATOMS: atom_id res chain seq x y z
N MET A 1 -16.70 18.17 16.96
CA MET A 1 -16.76 16.92 17.73
C MET A 1 -15.38 16.40 18.11
N LEU A 2 -14.43 16.29 17.16
CA LEU A 2 -13.03 15.88 17.44
C LEU A 2 -12.29 16.85 18.35
N VAL A 3 -12.30 18.16 18.05
CA VAL A 3 -11.61 19.19 18.87
C VAL A 3 -12.03 19.12 20.33
N ASN A 4 -13.33 19.24 20.63
CA ASN A 4 -13.81 19.29 22.02
C ASN A 4 -13.59 17.99 22.82
N LYS A 5 -13.46 16.83 22.17
CA LYS A 5 -13.31 15.53 22.85
C LYS A 5 -11.87 15.03 22.90
N VAL A 6 -11.09 15.28 21.85
CA VAL A 6 -9.75 14.72 21.67
C VAL A 6 -8.67 15.74 22.02
N LYS A 7 -8.84 17.03 21.71
CA LYS A 7 -7.84 18.06 22.02
C LYS A 7 -7.47 18.07 23.51
N PRO A 8 -8.41 18.06 24.48
CA PRO A 8 -8.06 18.08 25.90
C PRO A 8 -7.23 16.87 26.34
N LEU A 9 -7.46 15.70 25.72
CA LEU A 9 -6.71 14.48 26.01
C LEU A 9 -5.24 14.60 25.59
N VAL A 10 -4.98 15.27 24.46
CA VAL A 10 -3.63 15.53 23.94
C VAL A 10 -2.96 16.66 24.73
N GLU A 11 -3.70 17.72 25.03
CA GLU A 11 -3.25 18.85 25.86
C GLU A 11 -2.75 18.38 27.24
N GLU A 12 -3.49 17.46 27.89
CA GLU A 12 -3.08 16.86 29.17
C GLU A 12 -1.70 16.20 29.08
N VAL A 13 -1.41 15.49 27.98
CA VAL A 13 -0.11 14.83 27.76
C VAL A 13 0.97 15.88 27.60
N CYS A 14 0.77 16.84 26.70
CA CYS A 14 1.72 17.93 26.43
C CYS A 14 2.09 18.71 27.70
N ASN A 15 1.09 19.05 28.53
CA ASN A 15 1.29 19.76 29.79
C ASN A 15 2.10 18.94 30.80
N LYS A 16 1.78 17.64 30.95
CA LYS A 16 2.50 16.74 31.85
C LYS A 16 3.94 16.48 31.42
N THR A 17 4.23 16.60 30.13
CA THR A 17 5.55 16.30 29.55
C THR A 17 6.32 17.56 29.15
N ALA A 18 5.88 18.75 29.59
CA ALA A 18 6.46 20.03 29.20
C ALA A 18 7.97 20.16 29.51
N LYS A 19 8.46 19.48 30.55
CA LYS A 19 9.88 19.47 30.97
C LYS A 19 10.73 18.40 30.28
N LYS A 20 10.16 17.57 29.41
CA LYS A 20 10.89 16.50 28.70
C LYS A 20 11.55 17.06 27.44
N LEU A 21 12.64 16.42 27.02
CA LEU A 21 13.33 16.73 25.76
C LEU A 21 12.38 16.49 24.57
N GLY A 22 12.57 17.27 23.50
CA GLY A 22 11.79 17.15 22.25
C GLY A 22 11.79 15.76 21.63
N SER A 23 12.95 15.11 21.66
CA SER A 23 13.17 13.75 21.16
C SER A 23 12.70 12.65 22.10
N ALA A 24 12.28 12.97 23.33
CA ALA A 24 11.86 11.95 24.28
C ALA A 24 10.60 11.23 23.78
N LEU A 25 10.67 9.90 23.72
CA LEU A 25 9.54 9.07 23.33
C LEU A 25 8.57 8.91 24.51
N LEU A 26 7.31 9.26 24.30
CA LEU A 26 6.29 9.35 25.35
C LEU A 26 5.06 8.57 24.94
N ALA A 27 4.62 7.69 25.83
CA ALA A 27 3.43 6.86 25.64
C ALA A 27 2.27 7.37 26.51
N LYS A 28 1.07 7.42 25.92
CA LYS A 28 -0.19 7.60 26.66
C LYS A 28 -1.16 6.51 26.25
N THR A 29 -1.78 5.89 27.25
CA THR A 29 -2.88 4.94 27.05
C THR A 29 -4.17 5.57 27.56
N TRP A 30 -5.19 5.60 26.70
CA TRP A 30 -6.57 5.93 27.07
C TRP A 30 -7.40 4.65 27.05
N LYS A 31 -8.32 4.52 28.01
CA LYS A 31 -9.27 3.40 28.09
C LYS A 31 -10.67 3.91 27.79
N PHE A 32 -11.41 3.16 26.98
CA PHE A 32 -12.78 3.44 26.55
C PHE A 32 -13.63 2.19 26.79
N GLY A 33 -14.14 2.04 28.01
CA GLY A 33 -14.79 0.80 28.43
C GLY A 33 -13.79 -0.36 28.43
N GLN A 34 -14.07 -1.39 27.62
CA GLN A 34 -13.19 -2.54 27.43
C GLN A 34 -12.12 -2.33 26.34
N SER A 35 -12.23 -1.25 25.57
CA SER A 35 -11.28 -0.91 24.50
C SER A 35 -10.20 0.06 24.99
N SER A 36 -9.08 0.14 24.30
CA SER A 36 -8.01 1.07 24.64
C SER A 36 -7.25 1.57 23.41
N LEU A 37 -6.63 2.74 23.55
CA LEU A 37 -5.73 3.32 22.56
C LEU A 37 -4.44 3.71 23.27
N ARG A 38 -3.33 3.13 22.85
CA ARG A 38 -1.98 3.53 23.22
C ARG A 38 -1.36 4.27 22.05
N LEU A 39 -0.91 5.50 22.28
CA LEU A 39 -0.20 6.31 21.29
C LEU A 39 1.19 6.62 21.83
N VAL A 40 2.20 6.39 21.00
CA VAL A 40 3.60 6.65 21.30
C VAL A 40 4.18 7.60 20.26
N LEU A 41 4.57 8.78 20.73
CA LEU A 41 5.11 9.87 19.92
C LEU A 41 6.30 10.49 20.65
N THR A 42 7.19 11.14 19.91
CA THR A 42 8.15 12.07 20.52
C THR A 42 7.41 13.27 21.13
N ARG A 43 8.01 13.95 22.10
CA ARG A 43 7.42 15.16 22.69
C ARG A 43 7.09 16.21 21.63
N ASP A 44 7.97 16.41 20.65
CA ASP A 44 7.72 17.38 19.58
C ASP A 44 6.58 16.94 18.66
N ASN A 45 6.42 15.64 18.41
CA ASN A 45 5.25 15.13 17.68
C ASN A 45 3.95 15.23 18.50
N TRP A 46 3.99 15.12 19.83
CA TRP A 46 2.82 15.41 20.68
C TRP A 46 2.38 16.87 20.56
N LEU A 47 3.33 17.81 20.56
CA LEU A 47 3.03 19.23 20.33
C LEU A 47 2.52 19.51 18.92
N ALA A 48 3.11 18.87 17.91
CA ALA A 48 2.62 18.96 16.53
C ALA A 48 1.18 18.42 16.41
N LEU A 49 0.90 17.28 17.05
CA LEU A 49 -0.46 16.72 17.13
C LEU A 49 -1.43 17.69 17.79
N LEU A 50 -1.03 18.34 18.88
CA LEU A 50 -1.86 19.34 19.55
C LEU A 50 -2.16 20.53 18.62
N ALA A 51 -1.15 21.02 17.91
CA ALA A 51 -1.30 22.15 16.99
C ALA A 51 -2.27 21.85 15.83
N TYR A 52 -2.38 20.59 15.37
CA TYR A 52 -3.34 20.20 14.33
C TYR A 52 -4.82 20.35 14.74
N PHE A 53 -5.13 20.50 16.03
CA PHE A 53 -6.51 20.78 16.48
C PHE A 53 -6.92 22.24 16.34
N ASP A 54 -5.96 23.16 16.15
CA ASP A 54 -6.20 24.58 16.03
C ASP A 54 -6.13 25.01 14.56
N VAL A 55 -7.15 25.73 14.10
CA VAL A 55 -7.13 26.33 12.76
C VAL A 55 -6.11 27.48 12.79
N PRO A 56 -5.08 27.46 11.92
CA PRO A 56 -4.09 28.54 11.88
C PRO A 56 -4.76 29.91 11.71
N GLN A 57 -4.27 30.90 12.45
CA GLN A 57 -4.82 32.25 12.38
C GLN A 57 -4.77 32.77 10.94
N GLY A 58 -5.90 33.27 10.43
CA GLY A 58 -6.03 33.75 9.06
C GLY A 58 -6.37 32.67 8.01
N LEU A 59 -6.43 31.38 8.38
CA LEU A 59 -6.90 30.33 7.48
C LEU A 59 -8.44 30.31 7.42
N THR A 60 -9.01 31.14 6.55
CA THR A 60 -10.43 31.11 6.24
C THR A 60 -10.78 29.89 5.39
N LYS A 61 -12.09 29.56 5.29
CA LYS A 61 -12.59 28.52 4.37
C LYS A 61 -12.09 28.75 2.94
N ASP A 62 -12.16 29.99 2.46
CA ASP A 62 -11.78 30.33 1.08
C ASP A 62 -10.27 30.21 0.88
N THR A 63 -9.47 30.63 1.86
CA THR A 63 -8.00 30.45 1.82
C THR A 63 -7.65 28.97 1.85
N ALA A 64 -8.28 28.17 2.71
CA ALA A 64 -8.05 26.72 2.78
C ALA A 64 -8.43 26.02 1.46
N GLN A 65 -9.56 26.39 0.88
CA GLN A 65 -10.00 25.87 -0.42
C GLN A 65 -9.02 26.28 -1.53
N SER A 66 -8.53 27.53 -1.53
CA SER A 66 -7.52 28.00 -2.48
C SER A 66 -6.20 27.25 -2.34
N VAL A 67 -5.71 27.02 -1.11
CA VAL A 67 -4.49 26.24 -0.86
C VAL A 67 -4.67 24.80 -1.35
N ARG A 68 -5.80 24.17 -1.03
CA ARG A 68 -6.12 22.83 -1.51
C ARG A 68 -6.14 22.78 -3.04
N GLN A 69 -6.78 23.73 -3.69
CA GLN A 69 -6.83 23.82 -5.16
C GLN A 69 -5.45 24.02 -5.77
N LYS A 70 -4.58 24.84 -5.18
CA LYS A 70 -3.19 24.99 -5.64
C LYS A 70 -2.42 23.67 -5.60
N VAL A 71 -2.64 22.84 -4.58
CA VAL A 71 -1.99 21.52 -4.47
C VAL A 71 -2.64 20.48 -5.39
N MET A 72 -3.98 20.43 -5.41
CA MET A 72 -4.76 19.44 -6.14
C MET A 72 -4.93 19.76 -7.63
N SER A 73 -4.67 20.98 -8.06
CA SER A 73 -4.79 21.44 -9.45
C SER A 73 -3.53 22.22 -9.87
N ALA A 74 -2.38 21.86 -9.29
CA ALA A 74 -1.08 22.45 -9.59
C ALA A 74 -0.84 22.47 -11.12
N PRO A 75 -0.62 23.64 -11.74
CA PRO A 75 -0.42 23.76 -13.19
C PRO A 75 0.72 22.87 -13.70
N GLU A 76 1.77 22.69 -12.91
CA GLU A 76 2.96 21.88 -13.21
C GLU A 76 2.64 20.38 -13.28
N ARG A 77 1.50 19.94 -12.75
CA ARG A 77 1.07 18.54 -12.71
C ARG A 77 -0.08 18.23 -13.66
N VAL A 78 -0.50 19.17 -14.50
CA VAL A 78 -1.64 18.98 -15.43
C VAL A 78 -1.44 17.78 -16.35
N ASP A 79 -0.25 17.65 -16.94
CA ASP A 79 0.10 16.52 -17.81
C ASP A 79 0.08 15.19 -17.03
N TYR A 80 0.67 15.15 -15.84
CA TYR A 80 0.64 13.98 -14.97
C TYR A 80 -0.80 13.49 -14.69
N VAL A 81 -1.71 14.43 -14.40
CA VAL A 81 -3.13 14.12 -14.13
C VAL A 81 -3.85 13.66 -15.39
N HIS A 82 -3.63 14.33 -16.53
CA HIS A 82 -4.26 13.98 -17.79
C HIS A 82 -3.83 12.58 -18.27
N ARG A 83 -2.55 12.25 -18.15
CA ARG A 83 -2.04 10.89 -18.44
C ARG A 83 -2.69 9.85 -17.53
N ALA A 84 -2.80 10.13 -16.23
CA ALA A 84 -3.51 9.25 -15.30
C ALA A 84 -4.99 9.06 -15.68
N PHE A 85 -5.65 10.09 -16.21
CA PHE A 85 -7.03 10.02 -16.68
C PHE A 85 -7.22 9.19 -17.96
N CYS A 86 -6.18 9.05 -18.81
CA CYS A 86 -6.27 8.26 -20.03
C CYS A 86 -6.70 6.80 -19.75
N THR A 87 -6.23 6.19 -18.67
CA THR A 87 -6.55 4.79 -18.32
C THR A 87 -7.87 4.63 -17.58
N LYS A 88 -8.48 5.73 -17.11
CA LYS A 88 -9.72 5.68 -16.32
C LYS A 88 -10.95 5.52 -17.21
N SER A 89 -11.98 4.88 -16.67
CA SER A 89 -13.32 4.91 -17.27
C SER A 89 -13.88 6.34 -17.27
N PRO A 90 -14.84 6.68 -18.15
CA PRO A 90 -15.46 8.00 -18.17
C PRO A 90 -16.05 8.42 -16.81
N SER A 91 -16.72 7.50 -16.11
CA SER A 91 -17.30 7.75 -14.79
C SER A 91 -16.22 7.95 -13.72
N SER A 92 -15.15 7.16 -13.73
CA SER A 92 -14.02 7.33 -12.80
C SER A 92 -13.30 8.65 -13.01
N ARG A 93 -13.10 9.11 -14.25
CA ARG A 93 -12.52 10.44 -14.52
C ARG A 93 -13.33 11.55 -13.89
N LEU A 94 -14.65 11.50 -14.03
CA LEU A 94 -15.55 12.52 -13.50
C LEU A 94 -15.54 12.52 -11.96
N GLY A 95 -15.54 11.34 -11.33
CA GLY A 95 -15.38 11.19 -9.88
C GLY A 95 -14.04 11.72 -9.39
N MET A 96 -12.94 11.38 -10.07
CA MET A 96 -11.60 11.88 -9.72
C MET A 96 -11.49 13.40 -9.90
N ALA A 97 -11.96 13.95 -11.01
CA ALA A 97 -11.94 15.40 -11.27
C ALA A 97 -12.73 16.15 -10.19
N LYS A 98 -13.92 15.65 -9.85
CA LYS A 98 -14.76 16.20 -8.76
C LYS A 98 -14.04 16.16 -7.42
N PHE A 99 -13.46 15.01 -7.05
CA PHE A 99 -12.67 14.90 -5.81
C PHE A 99 -11.47 15.84 -5.82
N ARG A 100 -10.79 16.02 -6.94
CA ARG A 100 -9.68 16.98 -7.05
C ARG A 100 -10.16 18.43 -6.86
N ASP A 101 -11.37 18.76 -7.28
CA ASP A 101 -11.97 20.07 -7.11
C ASP A 101 -12.40 20.35 -5.66
N ASP A 102 -13.25 19.51 -5.07
CA ASP A 102 -13.87 19.80 -3.77
C ASP A 102 -13.32 18.99 -2.59
N GLY A 103 -12.61 17.89 -2.83
CA GLY A 103 -12.09 16.99 -1.79
C GLY A 103 -13.11 16.09 -1.15
N ILE A 104 -14.31 16.00 -1.71
CA ILE A 104 -15.41 15.23 -1.15
C ILE A 104 -15.44 13.85 -1.80
N LEU A 105 -15.25 12.81 -0.97
CA LEU A 105 -15.36 11.42 -1.40
C LEU A 105 -16.79 10.90 -1.11
N LEU A 106 -17.67 10.96 -2.12
CA LEU A 106 -19.06 10.52 -2.04
C LEU A 106 -19.51 9.78 -3.32
N PRO A 107 -20.57 8.95 -3.23
CA PRO A 107 -21.24 8.45 -4.42
C PRO A 107 -21.60 9.60 -5.37
N PHE A 108 -21.39 9.37 -6.66
CA PHE A 108 -21.56 10.41 -7.67
C PHE A 108 -23.03 10.86 -7.73
N GLY A 109 -23.29 12.15 -7.49
CA GLY A 109 -24.64 12.74 -7.47
C GLY A 109 -25.21 13.06 -6.09
N GLN A 110 -24.56 12.64 -5.00
CA GLN A 110 -25.03 12.95 -3.64
C GLN A 110 -25.02 14.48 -3.35
N PRO A 111 -26.06 15.00 -2.65
CA PRO A 111 -26.12 16.41 -2.26
C PRO A 111 -24.94 16.80 -1.36
N ARG A 112 -24.23 17.87 -1.71
CA ARG A 112 -22.99 18.27 -1.01
C ARG A 112 -23.20 19.31 0.10
N GLY A 113 -24.35 19.98 0.12
CA GLY A 113 -24.64 21.06 1.07
C GLY A 113 -24.75 20.61 2.54
N ALA A 114 -25.02 19.32 2.79
CA ALA A 114 -25.19 18.77 4.14
C ALA A 114 -23.89 18.29 4.80
N PHE A 115 -22.79 18.19 4.05
CA PHE A 115 -21.53 17.62 4.54
C PHE A 115 -20.63 18.69 5.16
N THR A 116 -21.00 19.19 6.33
CA THR A 116 -20.16 20.04 7.18
C THR A 116 -19.34 19.24 8.22
N VAL A 117 -19.53 17.92 8.27
CA VAL A 117 -18.90 16.98 9.22
C VAL A 117 -18.46 15.71 8.47
N PRO A 118 -17.34 15.05 8.82
CA PRO A 118 -16.85 13.85 8.13
C PRO A 118 -17.89 12.71 8.06
N ASN A 119 -18.01 12.11 6.88
CA ASN A 119 -19.02 11.11 6.50
C ASN A 119 -18.76 9.72 7.14
N ALA A 120 -19.82 9.05 7.59
CA ALA A 120 -19.87 7.64 7.93
C ALA A 120 -20.53 6.84 6.78
N CYS A 121 -19.73 6.31 5.85
CA CYS A 121 -20.22 5.38 4.83
C CYS A 121 -20.75 4.06 5.46
N GLN A 122 -21.64 3.33 4.77
CA GLN A 122 -22.26 2.10 5.26
C GLN A 122 -21.27 0.99 5.65
N LEU A 123 -20.21 0.76 4.85
CA LEU A 123 -19.10 -0.12 5.23
C LEU A 123 -18.40 0.33 6.53
N PHE A 124 -18.30 1.66 6.72
CA PHE A 124 -17.77 2.25 7.95
C PHE A 124 -18.73 2.04 9.13
N MET A 125 -20.05 2.05 8.91
CA MET A 125 -21.03 1.78 9.95
C MET A 125 -21.00 0.33 10.43
N GLU A 126 -20.88 -0.65 9.53
CA GLU A 126 -20.73 -2.07 9.88
C GLU A 126 -19.39 -2.32 10.57
N PHE A 127 -18.30 -1.77 10.05
CA PHE A 127 -17.00 -1.81 10.70
C PHE A 127 -17.04 -1.19 12.10
N HIS A 128 -17.66 -0.01 12.23
CA HIS A 128 -17.80 0.68 13.52
C HIS A 128 -18.75 -0.07 14.47
N ALA A 129 -19.79 -0.72 13.97
CA ALA A 129 -20.65 -1.61 14.76
C ALA A 129 -19.86 -2.81 15.28
N ARG A 130 -19.07 -3.45 14.44
CA ARG A 130 -18.17 -4.54 14.82
C ARG A 130 -17.10 -4.09 15.82
N LEU A 131 -16.47 -2.94 15.59
CA LEU A 131 -15.49 -2.37 16.54
C LEU A 131 -16.11 -2.09 17.91
N ARG A 132 -17.41 -1.79 17.99
CA ARG A 132 -18.14 -1.63 19.25
C ARG A 132 -18.54 -2.97 19.89
N SER A 133 -18.63 -4.04 19.11
CA SER A 133 -19.08 -5.35 19.63
C SER A 133 -17.95 -6.19 20.22
N VAL A 134 -16.70 -5.79 20.05
CA VAL A 134 -15.53 -6.47 20.63
C VAL A 134 -14.62 -5.48 21.35
N PRO A 135 -13.98 -5.88 22.46
CA PRO A 135 -12.87 -5.13 23.03
C PRO A 135 -11.74 -5.00 22.00
N VAL A 136 -11.33 -3.77 21.69
CA VAL A 136 -10.23 -3.51 20.76
C VAL A 136 -9.18 -2.63 21.43
N THR A 137 -7.93 -3.08 21.37
CA THR A 137 -6.78 -2.30 21.78
C THR A 137 -5.99 -1.88 20.54
N PHE A 138 -5.86 -0.59 20.33
CA PHE A 138 -4.98 -0.03 19.31
C PHE A 138 -3.67 0.43 19.95
N GLU A 139 -2.56 0.08 19.33
CA GLU A 139 -1.24 0.63 19.67
C GLU A 139 -0.65 1.28 18.42
N LEU A 140 -0.35 2.57 18.52
CA LEU A 140 0.20 3.36 17.43
C LEU A 140 1.60 3.84 17.83
N LEU A 141 2.61 3.34 17.13
CA LEU A 141 4.01 3.67 17.34
C LEU A 141 4.49 4.54 16.16
N HIS A 142 4.80 5.81 16.41
CA HIS A 142 5.41 6.68 15.40
C HIS A 142 6.92 6.63 15.52
N ILE A 143 7.50 5.52 15.06
CA ILE A 143 8.94 5.28 15.07
C ILE A 143 9.37 4.63 13.77
N ASP A 144 10.67 4.67 13.49
CA ASP A 144 11.26 3.88 12.42
C ASP A 144 11.08 2.38 12.68
N ALA A 145 10.66 1.63 11.67
CA ALA A 145 10.40 0.20 11.75
C ALA A 145 11.59 -0.60 12.30
N ARG A 146 12.83 -0.15 12.05
CA ARG A 146 14.06 -0.78 12.53
C ARG A 146 14.20 -0.79 14.05
N PHE A 147 13.51 0.12 14.74
CA PHE A 147 13.50 0.19 16.20
C PHE A 147 12.30 -0.54 16.83
N LEU A 148 11.41 -1.15 16.04
CA LEU A 148 10.28 -1.90 16.60
C LEU A 148 10.71 -3.04 17.53
N PRO A 149 11.76 -3.84 17.25
CA PRO A 149 12.17 -4.93 18.14
C PRO A 149 12.57 -4.45 19.55
N SER A 150 13.17 -3.26 19.66
CA SER A 150 13.56 -2.72 20.97
C SER A 150 12.39 -2.12 21.76
N VAL A 151 11.29 -1.78 21.08
CA VAL A 151 10.07 -1.24 21.71
C VAL A 151 9.04 -2.33 22.02
N LEU A 152 9.01 -3.39 21.22
CA LEU A 152 8.06 -4.50 21.31
C LEU A 152 8.63 -5.73 22.03
N VAL A 153 9.61 -5.54 22.91
CA VAL A 153 10.30 -6.64 23.62
C VAL A 153 9.29 -7.54 24.34
N GLY A 154 9.37 -8.84 24.05
CA GLY A 154 8.50 -9.87 24.63
C GLY A 154 7.10 -9.94 24.03
N GLN A 155 6.74 -9.04 23.11
CA GLN A 155 5.48 -9.12 22.38
C GLN A 155 5.64 -10.01 21.15
N HIS A 156 4.60 -10.79 20.89
CA HIS A 156 4.52 -11.68 19.75
C HIS A 156 3.16 -11.56 19.09
N PHE A 157 3.12 -11.70 17.77
CA PHE A 157 1.93 -11.45 16.96
C PHE A 157 1.54 -12.68 16.14
N ASP A 158 0.23 -12.94 16.07
CA ASP A 158 -0.34 -13.97 15.20
C ASP A 158 -0.28 -13.57 13.72
N ARG A 159 -0.22 -12.26 13.44
CA ARG A 159 -0.13 -11.74 12.07
C ARG A 159 0.62 -10.43 12.06
N ILE A 160 1.57 -10.34 11.13
CA ILE A 160 2.32 -9.11 10.87
C ILE A 160 2.14 -8.80 9.38
N ASP A 161 1.71 -7.59 9.06
CA ASP A 161 1.68 -7.07 7.68
C ASP A 161 2.63 -5.86 7.64
N VAL A 162 3.64 -5.92 6.79
CA VAL A 162 4.67 -4.88 6.67
C VAL A 162 4.54 -4.05 5.39
N SER A 163 3.45 -4.22 4.63
CA SER A 163 3.24 -3.58 3.34
C SER A 163 4.47 -3.76 2.43
N ASN A 164 4.83 -2.72 1.68
CA ASN A 164 5.89 -2.72 0.67
C ASN A 164 7.28 -2.34 1.18
N ILE A 165 7.51 -2.38 2.50
CA ILE A 165 8.83 -2.06 3.07
C ILE A 165 9.92 -3.05 2.64
N SER A 166 9.53 -4.25 2.19
CA SER A 166 10.42 -5.32 1.74
C SER A 166 10.97 -5.14 0.32
N ASP A 167 10.42 -4.23 -0.48
CA ASP A 167 11.01 -3.87 -1.77
C ASP A 167 12.43 -3.30 -1.56
N ALA A 168 13.34 -3.58 -2.49
CA ALA A 168 14.76 -3.20 -2.42
C ALA A 168 15.00 -1.68 -2.30
N GLY A 169 14.04 -0.85 -2.74
CA GLY A 169 14.11 0.61 -2.61
C GLY A 169 13.77 1.13 -1.20
N TYR A 170 13.39 0.26 -0.27
CA TYR A 170 13.06 0.60 1.11
C TYR A 170 14.03 -0.10 2.09
N LEU A 171 13.54 -1.06 2.88
CA LEU A 171 14.35 -1.81 3.83
C LEU A 171 14.93 -3.08 3.20
N GLY A 172 14.29 -3.61 2.16
CA GLY A 172 14.67 -4.87 1.54
C GLY A 172 14.23 -6.09 2.35
N ILE A 173 14.21 -7.25 1.70
CA ILE A 173 13.65 -8.47 2.29
C ILE A 173 14.48 -8.98 3.47
N ASN A 174 15.81 -8.97 3.37
CA ASN A 174 16.72 -9.49 4.41
C ASN A 174 16.52 -8.80 5.76
N ASP A 175 16.58 -7.46 5.77
CA ASP A 175 16.41 -6.69 7.00
C ASP A 175 14.96 -6.76 7.50
N THR A 176 13.97 -6.78 6.60
CA THR A 176 12.57 -6.99 6.98
C THR A 176 12.40 -8.30 7.74
N LEU A 177 12.87 -9.43 7.19
CA LEU A 177 12.70 -10.73 7.85
C LEU A 177 13.43 -10.76 9.21
N LYS A 178 14.66 -10.24 9.29
CA LYS A 178 15.41 -10.17 10.56
C LYS A 178 14.72 -9.34 11.64
N ILE A 179 14.04 -8.25 11.26
CA ILE A 179 13.36 -7.35 12.19
C ILE A 179 12.02 -7.94 12.65
N PHE A 180 11.23 -8.50 11.73
CA PHE A 180 9.84 -8.84 11.99
C PHE A 180 9.60 -10.31 12.30
N ALA A 181 10.42 -11.24 11.80
CA ALA A 181 10.26 -12.65 12.09
C ALA A 181 10.34 -12.98 13.60
N PRO A 182 11.25 -12.38 14.40
CA PRO A 182 11.29 -12.63 15.84
C PRO A 182 10.05 -12.16 16.61
N LEU A 183 9.26 -11.26 16.01
CA LEU A 183 8.01 -10.78 16.59
C LEU A 183 6.82 -11.69 16.24
N LEU A 184 7.00 -12.71 15.38
CA LEU A 184 5.95 -13.69 15.13
C LEU A 184 5.78 -14.64 16.32
N GLN A 185 4.54 -15.01 16.58
CA GLN A 185 4.24 -16.05 17.54
C GLN A 185 4.87 -17.38 17.10
N ILE A 186 5.52 -18.08 18.03
CA ILE A 186 6.15 -19.37 17.76
C ILE A 186 5.11 -20.41 17.34
N SER A 187 5.48 -21.30 16.42
CA SER A 187 4.58 -22.28 15.82
C SER A 187 3.95 -23.26 16.81
N SER A 188 4.58 -23.50 17.97
CA SER A 188 4.03 -24.34 19.04
C SER A 188 2.84 -23.69 19.76
N ILE A 189 2.76 -22.35 19.76
CA ILE A 189 1.64 -21.58 20.29
C ILE A 189 0.61 -21.31 19.19
N ASN A 190 1.07 -20.87 18.02
CA ASN A 190 0.18 -20.61 16.88
C ASN A 190 0.84 -21.03 15.55
N ARG A 191 0.47 -22.21 15.05
CA ARG A 191 0.88 -22.72 13.73
C ARG A 191 0.42 -21.87 12.53
N HIS A 192 -0.50 -20.93 12.75
CA HIS A 192 -1.01 -20.02 11.72
C HIS A 192 -0.35 -18.65 11.77
N ALA A 193 0.61 -18.42 12.67
CA ALA A 193 1.37 -17.18 12.73
C ALA A 193 2.02 -16.89 11.37
N THR A 194 1.74 -15.71 10.80
CA THR A 194 2.18 -15.39 9.43
C THR A 194 2.65 -13.94 9.32
N LEU A 195 3.82 -13.74 8.74
CA LEU A 195 4.31 -12.44 8.26
C LEU A 195 3.96 -12.29 6.79
N VAL A 196 3.32 -11.18 6.43
CA VAL A 196 2.89 -10.86 5.06
C VAL A 196 3.72 -9.67 4.56
N THR A 197 4.41 -9.88 3.45
CA THR A 197 5.18 -8.85 2.74
C THR A 197 4.54 -8.57 1.38
N LEU A 198 4.49 -7.31 0.95
CA LEU A 198 4.03 -6.90 -0.38
C LEU A 198 5.23 -6.40 -1.20
N PHE A 199 5.29 -6.75 -2.47
CA PHE A 199 6.24 -6.19 -3.43
C PHE A 199 5.47 -5.45 -4.51
N LEU A 200 5.62 -4.12 -4.54
CA LEU A 200 5.00 -3.26 -5.55
C LEU A 200 5.96 -2.98 -6.70
N ASN A 201 7.27 -3.08 -6.47
CA ASN A 201 8.30 -2.58 -7.38
C ASN A 201 9.17 -3.69 -8.00
N ALA A 202 9.21 -4.87 -7.38
CA ALA A 202 10.04 -6.00 -7.82
C ALA A 202 9.95 -6.32 -9.32
N VAL A 203 8.74 -6.53 -9.85
CA VAL A 203 8.53 -6.85 -11.27
C VAL A 203 8.97 -5.70 -12.18
N ALA A 204 8.57 -4.47 -11.86
CA ALA A 204 8.94 -3.29 -12.64
C ALA A 204 10.46 -3.09 -12.68
N GLN A 205 11.15 -3.33 -11.56
CA GLN A 205 12.60 -3.24 -11.46
C GLN A 205 13.29 -4.27 -12.36
N MET A 206 12.83 -5.54 -12.32
CA MET A 206 13.40 -6.61 -13.15
C MET A 206 13.18 -6.36 -14.63
N ARG A 207 12.01 -5.82 -15.00
CA ARG A 207 11.72 -5.44 -16.40
C ARG A 207 12.65 -4.32 -16.88
N ILE A 208 12.82 -3.25 -16.09
CA ILE A 208 13.74 -2.14 -16.44
C ILE A 208 15.17 -2.66 -16.59
N TRP A 209 15.61 -3.56 -15.70
CA TRP A 209 16.93 -4.17 -15.78
C TRP A 209 17.09 -5.01 -17.07
N ALA A 210 16.11 -5.82 -17.42
CA ALA A 210 16.12 -6.64 -18.63
C ALA A 210 16.15 -5.82 -19.93
N GLU A 211 15.41 -4.70 -19.97
CA GLU A 211 15.36 -3.77 -21.09
C GLU A 211 16.65 -2.94 -21.21
N SER A 212 17.28 -2.64 -20.08
CA SER A 212 18.53 -1.85 -20.03
C SER A 212 19.77 -2.70 -20.29
N THR A 213 19.66 -4.03 -20.19
CA THR A 213 20.71 -4.98 -20.55
C THR A 213 20.95 -4.89 -22.07
N PRO A 214 22.21 -4.90 -22.56
CA PRO A 214 22.47 -4.88 -24.00
C PRO A 214 21.86 -6.07 -24.76
N ILE A 215 21.50 -5.88 -26.04
CA ILE A 215 20.77 -6.90 -26.80
C ILE A 215 21.58 -8.18 -27.05
N PHE A 216 22.91 -8.06 -27.10
CA PHE A 216 23.84 -9.18 -27.29
C PHE A 216 24.13 -9.96 -26.00
N VAL A 217 23.69 -9.45 -24.84
CA VAL A 217 23.72 -10.18 -23.58
C VAL A 217 22.42 -10.95 -23.46
N ASP A 218 22.53 -12.26 -23.27
CA ASP A 218 21.38 -13.10 -23.00
C ASP A 218 20.78 -12.73 -21.64
N CYS A 219 19.49 -12.39 -21.65
CA CYS A 219 18.76 -12.00 -20.46
C CYS A 219 17.50 -12.87 -20.41
N PRO A 220 17.45 -13.89 -19.54
CA PRO A 220 16.42 -14.91 -19.59
C PRO A 220 15.03 -14.32 -19.37
N ILE A 221 14.92 -13.21 -18.65
CA ILE A 221 13.65 -12.54 -18.36
C ILE A 221 13.22 -11.51 -19.41
N ARG A 222 14.05 -11.21 -20.42
CA ARG A 222 13.68 -10.26 -21.48
C ARG A 222 12.49 -10.80 -22.28
N GLU A 223 11.44 -9.99 -22.38
CA GLU A 223 10.25 -10.33 -23.16
C GLU A 223 10.26 -9.67 -24.53
N ASN A 224 9.67 -10.34 -25.52
CA ASN A 224 9.51 -9.77 -26.87
C ASN A 224 8.43 -8.66 -26.84
N PRO A 225 8.75 -7.39 -27.15
CA PRO A 225 7.79 -6.29 -27.11
C PRO A 225 6.58 -6.50 -28.03
N SER A 226 6.78 -7.09 -29.22
CA SER A 226 5.70 -7.36 -30.17
C SER A 226 4.69 -8.37 -29.61
N GLU A 227 5.15 -9.38 -28.88
CA GLU A 227 4.26 -10.35 -28.22
C GLU A 227 3.47 -9.72 -27.07
N GLN A 228 4.08 -8.83 -26.28
CA GLN A 228 3.36 -8.13 -25.21
C GLN A 228 2.30 -7.18 -25.78
N ILE A 229 2.63 -6.43 -26.84
CA ILE A 229 1.64 -5.61 -27.57
C ILE A 229 0.50 -6.49 -28.07
N ARG A 230 0.80 -7.64 -28.71
CA ARG A 230 -0.19 -8.58 -29.20
C ARG A 230 -1.13 -9.06 -28.09
N LYS A 231 -0.60 -9.38 -26.89
CA LYS A 231 -1.42 -9.74 -25.72
C LYS A 231 -2.35 -8.60 -25.29
N VAL A 232 -1.87 -7.36 -25.20
CA VAL A 232 -2.75 -6.22 -24.85
C VAL A 232 -3.87 -6.06 -25.89
N LEU A 233 -3.55 -6.16 -27.18
CA LEU A 233 -4.53 -6.06 -28.27
C LEU A 233 -5.56 -7.19 -28.27
N GLN A 234 -5.25 -8.36 -27.71
CA GLN A 234 -6.23 -9.42 -27.49
C GLN A 234 -7.32 -9.01 -26.49
N TYR A 235 -6.97 -8.23 -25.47
CA TYR A 235 -7.91 -7.74 -24.46
C TYR A 235 -8.58 -6.41 -24.86
N MET A 236 -7.85 -5.52 -25.53
CA MET A 236 -8.32 -4.20 -25.97
C MET A 236 -7.95 -3.93 -27.46
N PRO A 237 -8.66 -4.54 -28.42
CA PRO A 237 -8.35 -4.41 -29.86
C PRO A 237 -8.40 -2.98 -30.39
N GLU A 238 -9.21 -2.11 -29.77
CA GLU A 238 -9.34 -0.70 -30.12
C GLU A 238 -8.03 0.09 -29.96
N LEU A 239 -7.05 -0.47 -29.23
CA LEU A 239 -5.73 0.12 -29.09
C LEU A 239 -4.81 -0.14 -30.29
N GLY A 240 -5.21 -0.99 -31.24
CA GLY A 240 -4.42 -1.35 -32.43
C GLY A 240 -4.41 -0.30 -33.54
N ARG A 241 -5.03 0.86 -33.33
CA ARG A 241 -5.00 1.97 -34.30
C ARG A 241 -3.60 2.55 -34.43
N GLN A 242 -3.28 3.10 -35.60
CA GLN A 242 -1.98 3.73 -35.84
C GLN A 242 -1.75 4.87 -34.84
N VAL A 243 -0.69 4.73 -34.04
CA VAL A 243 -0.24 5.73 -33.09
C VAL A 243 0.80 6.61 -33.77
N LEU A 244 0.52 7.91 -33.85
CA LEU A 244 1.43 8.88 -34.50
C LEU A 244 2.43 9.51 -33.52
N HIS A 245 2.14 9.49 -32.20
CA HIS A 245 2.98 10.13 -31.18
C HIS A 245 2.95 9.35 -29.84
N PRO A 246 4.06 9.28 -29.08
CA PRO A 246 4.10 8.64 -27.75
C PRO A 246 3.16 9.26 -26.69
N TYR A 247 2.59 10.43 -26.97
CA TYR A 247 1.64 11.12 -26.09
C TYR A 247 0.18 10.97 -26.55
N ASP A 248 -0.08 10.17 -27.59
CA ASP A 248 -1.45 9.78 -27.95
C ASP A 248 -2.09 9.05 -26.76
N PRO A 249 -3.33 9.38 -26.36
CA PRO A 249 -4.04 8.67 -25.28
C PRO A 249 -4.07 7.14 -25.49
N THR A 250 -4.09 6.67 -26.73
CA THR A 250 -4.01 5.23 -27.07
C THR A 250 -2.64 4.66 -26.76
N ALA A 251 -1.55 5.38 -27.06
CA ALA A 251 -0.21 4.97 -26.66
C ALA A 251 -0.10 4.87 -25.14
N ILE A 252 -0.57 5.89 -24.41
CA ILE A 252 -0.53 5.91 -22.94
C ILE A 252 -1.28 4.70 -22.36
N LYS A 253 -2.48 4.40 -22.87
CA LYS A 253 -3.26 3.22 -22.44
C LYS A 253 -2.57 1.92 -22.81
N LEU A 254 -1.99 1.82 -24.00
CA LEU A 254 -1.25 0.64 -24.44
C LEU A 254 -0.07 0.37 -23.51
N PHE A 255 0.76 1.38 -23.22
CA PHE A 255 1.89 1.25 -22.30
C PHE A 255 1.46 0.90 -20.88
N ALA A 256 0.38 1.49 -20.37
CA ALA A 256 -0.18 1.10 -19.08
C ALA A 256 -0.70 -0.35 -19.09
N GLY A 257 -1.29 -0.80 -20.20
CA GLY A 257 -1.76 -2.17 -20.40
C GLY A 257 -0.64 -3.20 -20.50
N LEU A 258 0.55 -2.83 -21.01
CA LEU A 258 1.72 -3.72 -21.03
C LEU A 258 2.06 -4.19 -19.61
N GLY A 259 1.96 -3.27 -18.64
CA GLY A 259 2.15 -3.54 -17.22
C GLY A 259 1.29 -4.67 -16.65
N LEU A 260 0.20 -5.07 -17.33
CA LEU A 260 -0.75 -6.10 -16.89
C LEU A 260 -0.54 -7.47 -17.54
N VAL A 261 0.27 -7.58 -18.61
CA VAL A 261 0.39 -8.79 -19.44
C VAL A 261 1.77 -9.47 -19.39
N HIS A 262 2.72 -8.84 -18.73
CA HIS A 262 4.06 -9.38 -18.49
C HIS A 262 3.99 -10.70 -17.72
N ASP A 263 5.01 -11.54 -17.91
CA ASP A 263 5.20 -12.73 -17.10
C ASP A 263 5.68 -12.37 -15.69
N MET A 264 4.72 -12.04 -14.81
CA MET A 264 5.01 -11.60 -13.44
C MET A 264 5.78 -12.63 -12.62
N GLU A 265 5.52 -13.92 -12.82
CA GLU A 265 6.21 -15.00 -12.11
C GLU A 265 7.67 -15.04 -12.51
N LYS A 266 7.95 -15.01 -13.81
CA LYS A 266 9.31 -15.03 -14.34
C LYS A 266 10.16 -13.86 -13.82
N HIS A 267 9.58 -12.65 -13.80
CA HIS A 267 10.27 -11.48 -13.26
C HIS A 267 10.47 -11.58 -11.75
N PHE A 268 9.44 -12.00 -11.01
CA PHE A 268 9.53 -12.10 -9.56
C PHE A 268 10.48 -13.21 -9.10
N ASN A 269 10.56 -14.34 -9.80
CA ASN A 269 11.53 -15.40 -9.50
C ASN A 269 12.96 -14.89 -9.67
N CYS A 270 13.25 -14.18 -10.77
CA CYS A 270 14.56 -13.54 -10.94
C CYS A 270 14.85 -12.49 -9.87
N TYR A 271 13.84 -11.75 -9.40
CA TYR A 271 13.97 -10.83 -8.27
C TYR A 271 14.33 -11.56 -6.98
N MET A 272 13.69 -12.71 -6.69
CA MET A 272 13.98 -13.51 -5.51
C MET A 272 15.42 -14.03 -5.51
N ASP A 273 15.91 -14.47 -6.66
CA ASP A 273 17.29 -14.93 -6.83
C ASP A 273 18.27 -13.76 -6.60
N LEU A 274 18.02 -12.60 -7.22
CA LEU A 274 18.87 -11.41 -7.09
C LEU A 274 18.91 -10.85 -5.66
N GLN A 275 17.82 -10.97 -4.91
CA GLN A 275 17.70 -10.49 -3.53
C GLN A 275 17.95 -11.59 -2.50
N GLU A 276 18.44 -12.76 -2.93
CA GLU A 276 18.85 -13.87 -2.06
C GLU A 276 17.77 -14.26 -1.05
N PHE A 277 16.52 -14.42 -1.51
CA PHE A 277 15.38 -14.70 -0.62
C PHE A 277 15.59 -15.95 0.24
N ALA A 278 16.24 -16.98 -0.30
CA ALA A 278 16.54 -18.20 0.43
C ALA A 278 17.48 -17.94 1.62
N ASP A 279 18.57 -17.20 1.40
CA ASP A 279 19.53 -16.86 2.46
C ASP A 279 18.93 -15.90 3.49
N ALA A 280 18.14 -14.93 3.03
CA ALA A 280 17.39 -14.02 3.90
C ALA A 280 16.41 -14.79 4.81
N ALA A 281 15.70 -15.78 4.26
CA ALA A 281 14.75 -16.60 4.99
C ALA A 281 15.45 -17.51 6.01
N LEU A 282 16.52 -18.19 5.57
CA LEU A 282 17.35 -19.03 6.43
C LEU A 282 17.95 -18.24 7.58
N GLY A 283 18.54 -17.06 7.29
CA GLY A 283 19.13 -16.17 8.28
C GLY A 283 18.14 -15.59 9.30
N ALA A 284 16.85 -15.57 8.98
CA ALA A 284 15.78 -15.12 9.87
C ALA A 284 14.96 -16.27 10.50
N GLY A 285 15.29 -17.53 10.21
CA GLY A 285 14.58 -18.70 10.75
C GLY A 285 13.14 -18.84 10.25
N VAL A 286 12.86 -18.36 9.03
CA VAL A 286 11.54 -18.44 8.40
C VAL A 286 11.61 -19.17 7.07
N GLN A 287 10.46 -19.63 6.60
CA GLN A 287 10.29 -20.20 5.28
C GLN A 287 9.12 -19.52 4.56
N MET A 288 9.27 -19.34 3.25
CA MET A 288 8.18 -18.89 2.39
C MET A 288 7.11 -19.97 2.32
N LYS A 289 5.84 -19.59 2.45
CA LYS A 289 4.72 -20.53 2.29
C LYS A 289 4.49 -20.83 0.81
N SER A 290 4.53 -22.11 0.45
CA SER A 290 4.15 -22.59 -0.88
C SER A 290 2.68 -22.35 -1.20
N ALA A 291 1.81 -22.49 -0.20
CA ALA A 291 0.39 -22.18 -0.28
C ALA A 291 0.03 -21.01 0.65
N HIS A 292 -0.49 -19.95 0.07
CA HIS A 292 -1.01 -18.79 0.80
C HIS A 292 -2.31 -19.14 1.53
N THR A 293 -2.53 -18.52 2.69
CA THR A 293 -3.76 -18.72 3.48
C THR A 293 -4.48 -17.43 3.86
N ILE A 294 -3.90 -16.27 3.55
CA ILE A 294 -4.42 -14.96 3.93
C ILE A 294 -4.85 -14.19 2.69
N ILE A 295 -3.98 -14.12 1.69
CA ILE A 295 -4.19 -13.36 0.46
C ILE A 295 -3.56 -14.09 -0.72
N ASP A 296 -4.20 -14.08 -1.88
CA ASP A 296 -3.62 -14.68 -3.07
C ASP A 296 -2.24 -14.08 -3.38
N PRO A 297 -1.29 -14.86 -3.94
CA PRO A 297 0.01 -14.37 -4.42
C PRO A 297 -0.07 -13.11 -5.28
N TRP A 298 -1.06 -13.06 -6.18
CA TRP A 298 -1.21 -12.03 -7.21
C TRP A 298 -2.69 -11.61 -7.32
N PRO A 299 -3.25 -10.91 -6.32
CA PRO A 299 -4.68 -10.62 -6.28
C PRO A 299 -5.12 -9.66 -7.39
N MET A 300 -4.16 -8.94 -7.98
CA MET A 300 -4.37 -7.98 -9.05
C MET A 300 -3.92 -8.49 -10.42
N LYS A 301 -3.42 -9.72 -10.55
CA LYS A 301 -2.97 -10.25 -11.85
C LYS A 301 -4.17 -10.60 -12.72
N VAL A 302 -4.10 -10.22 -13.99
CA VAL A 302 -5.11 -10.59 -14.98
C VAL A 302 -5.09 -12.12 -15.13
N SER A 303 -6.28 -12.73 -15.07
CA SER A 303 -6.45 -14.15 -15.31
C SER A 303 -5.96 -14.50 -16.73
N GLY A 304 -4.96 -15.38 -16.83
CA GLY A 304 -4.45 -15.83 -18.12
C GLY A 304 -5.50 -16.63 -18.89
N GLY A 305 -5.32 -16.77 -20.21
CA GLY A 305 -6.17 -17.60 -21.06
C GLY A 305 -6.76 -16.85 -22.26
N ARG A 306 -7.83 -17.41 -22.84
CA ARG A 306 -8.51 -16.79 -23.99
C ARG A 306 -9.27 -15.53 -23.53
N PRO A 307 -9.20 -14.41 -24.27
CA PRO A 307 -9.83 -13.14 -23.90
C PRO A 307 -11.35 -13.19 -24.13
N THR A 308 -12.06 -13.87 -23.23
CA THR A 308 -13.53 -13.84 -23.18
C THR A 308 -14.04 -12.43 -22.92
N SER A 309 -15.31 -12.14 -23.21
CA SER A 309 -15.89 -10.82 -22.95
C SER A 309 -15.73 -10.38 -21.48
N LYS A 310 -15.87 -11.32 -20.54
CA LYS A 310 -15.64 -11.08 -19.11
C LYS A 310 -14.18 -10.75 -18.80
N ALA A 311 -13.23 -11.48 -19.38
CA ALA A 311 -11.80 -11.22 -19.17
C ALA A 311 -11.37 -9.84 -19.72
N LYS A 312 -11.97 -9.39 -20.84
CA LYS A 312 -11.75 -8.03 -21.36
C LYS A 312 -12.27 -6.95 -20.43
N GLU A 313 -13.45 -7.17 -19.84
CA GLU A 313 -14.02 -6.26 -18.85
C GLU A 313 -13.16 -6.20 -17.57
N GLU A 314 -12.69 -7.35 -17.09
CA GLU A 314 -11.79 -7.43 -15.94
C GLU A 314 -10.46 -6.71 -16.21
N PHE A 315 -9.88 -6.89 -17.41
CA PHE A 315 -8.68 -6.19 -17.85
C PHE A 315 -8.89 -4.67 -17.87
N ALA A 316 -9.98 -4.19 -18.48
CA ALA A 316 -10.31 -2.77 -18.53
C ALA A 316 -10.57 -2.17 -17.14
N ARG A 317 -11.25 -2.93 -16.27
CA ARG A 317 -11.50 -2.55 -14.87
C ARG A 317 -10.17 -2.40 -14.12
N LEU A 318 -9.28 -3.37 -14.23
CA LEU A 318 -7.97 -3.34 -13.58
C LEU A 318 -7.13 -2.17 -14.09
N LEU A 319 -7.04 -1.98 -15.41
CA LEU A 319 -6.35 -0.83 -16.03
C LEU A 319 -6.88 0.52 -15.48
N SER A 320 -8.18 0.62 -15.23
CA SER A 320 -8.82 1.82 -14.69
C SER A 320 -8.67 1.98 -13.17
N SER A 321 -8.33 0.92 -12.44
CA SER A 321 -8.32 0.92 -10.97
C SER A 321 -7.18 1.74 -10.37
N GLY A 322 -6.04 1.82 -11.06
CA GLY A 322 -4.80 2.39 -10.52
C GLY A 322 -3.86 1.36 -9.90
N HIS A 323 -4.26 0.10 -9.84
CA HIS A 323 -3.36 -1.03 -9.59
C HIS A 323 -2.43 -1.27 -10.77
N THR A 324 -1.24 -1.79 -10.48
CA THR A 324 -0.23 -2.10 -11.50
C THR A 324 -0.40 -3.50 -12.07
N GLY A 325 -1.16 -4.38 -11.40
CA GLY A 325 -1.26 -5.79 -11.72
C GLY A 325 -0.02 -6.59 -11.33
N GLN A 326 0.95 -5.94 -10.70
CA GLN A 326 2.28 -6.46 -10.35
C GLN A 326 2.45 -6.60 -8.83
N GLU A 327 1.39 -6.39 -8.07
CA GLU A 327 1.38 -6.49 -6.62
C GLU A 327 1.54 -7.96 -6.19
N ARG A 328 2.75 -8.32 -5.73
CA ARG A 328 3.07 -9.67 -5.23
C ARG A 328 3.06 -9.69 -3.72
N PHE A 329 2.12 -10.42 -3.13
CA PHE A 329 2.16 -10.73 -1.70
C PHE A 329 3.03 -11.95 -1.47
N VAL A 330 3.76 -12.05 -0.37
CA VAL A 330 4.47 -13.27 0.05
C VAL A 330 4.16 -13.51 1.52
N GLU A 331 3.85 -14.76 1.87
CA GLU A 331 3.58 -15.16 3.25
C GLU A 331 4.74 -15.99 3.81
N TRP A 332 5.18 -15.65 5.01
CA TRP A 332 6.30 -16.28 5.71
C TRP A 332 5.82 -16.92 7.02
N LYS A 333 6.35 -18.10 7.35
CA LYS A 333 6.13 -18.79 8.63
C LYS A 333 7.47 -19.13 9.28
N LEU A 334 7.50 -19.19 10.61
CA LEU A 334 8.69 -19.69 11.33
C LEU A 334 8.94 -21.16 10.99
N ILE A 335 10.21 -21.52 10.80
CA ILE A 335 10.65 -22.91 10.61
C ILE A 335 10.39 -23.67 11.91
N THR A 336 9.74 -24.84 11.82
CA THR A 336 9.61 -25.76 12.95
C THR A 336 10.70 -26.81 12.90
N GLY A 337 11.07 -27.41 14.04
CA GLY A 337 12.16 -28.41 14.09
C GLY A 337 11.96 -29.65 13.19
N GLY A 338 10.77 -29.87 12.63
CA GLY A 338 10.50 -30.92 11.64
C GLY A 338 10.62 -30.45 10.17
N ASP A 339 10.79 -29.16 9.90
CA ASP A 339 10.93 -28.61 8.53
C ASP A 339 12.40 -28.56 8.05
N VAL A 340 13.37 -28.94 8.89
CA VAL A 340 14.81 -28.86 8.59
C VAL A 340 15.26 -29.98 7.64
N GLU A 341 14.47 -31.04 7.46
CA GLU A 341 14.80 -32.17 6.57
C GLU A 341 14.54 -31.87 5.08
N ASP A 342 13.75 -30.85 4.74
CA ASP A 342 13.42 -30.48 3.35
C ASP A 342 14.26 -29.30 2.79
N VAL A 343 15.27 -28.84 3.55
CA VAL A 343 16.08 -27.63 3.22
C VAL A 343 17.54 -27.97 2.88
N ILE A 344 17.88 -29.27 2.69
CA ILE A 344 19.21 -29.71 2.23
C ILE A 344 19.13 -30.27 0.81
#